data_AF-A0A286U1P3-F1
#
_entry.id   AF-A0A286U1P3-F1
#
_cell.length_a   1.000
_cell.length_b   1.000
_cell.length_c   1.000
_cell.angle_alpha   90.00
_cell.angle_beta   90.00
_cell.angle_gamma   90.00
#
_symmetry.space_group_name_H-M   'P 1'
#
loop_
_entity.id
_entity.type
_entity.pdbx_description
1 polymer ?
#
loop_
_entity_poly.entity_id
_entity_poly.type
_entity_poly.pdbx_seq_one_letter_code
_entity_poly.pdbx_strand_id
1 'polypeptide(L)' 'MLNEAEEADWKCSQDIKQRYASASFLADNIVVFNIKGNDYRIVAKINYPSKSVLIKRIGTHSEYSKWRL' A
#
# COMPACT_ATOMS: atom_id res chain seq x y z
N MET A 1 -6.68 9.93 2.21
CA MET A 1 -5.92 8.66 2.29
C MET A 1 -6.67 7.53 3.00
N LEU A 2 -7.11 7.65 4.26
CA LEU A 2 -7.99 6.60 4.85
C LEU A 2 -9.40 6.62 4.23
N ASN A 3 -10.08 7.77 4.18
CA ASN A 3 -11.37 7.91 3.46
C ASN A 3 -11.31 7.40 2.01
N GLU A 4 -10.22 7.70 1.29
CA GLU A 4 -10.07 7.28 -0.11
C GLU A 4 -9.88 5.77 -0.27
N ALA A 5 -9.28 5.09 0.71
CA ALA A 5 -9.18 3.64 0.70
C ALA A 5 -10.51 2.98 1.10
N GLU A 6 -11.31 3.64 1.94
CA GLU A 6 -12.66 3.19 2.32
C GLU A 6 -13.66 3.31 1.17
N GLU A 7 -13.55 4.35 0.33
CA GLU A 7 -14.40 4.54 -0.85
C GLU A 7 -13.92 3.77 -2.09
N ALA A 8 -12.71 3.21 -2.06
CA ALA A 8 -12.12 2.55 -3.21
C ALA A 8 -12.57 1.08 -3.35
N ASP A 9 -13.06 0.71 -4.54
CA ASP A 9 -13.36 -0.69 -4.90
C ASP A 9 -12.20 -1.33 -5.66
N TRP A 10 -11.09 -1.61 -4.97
CA TRP A 10 -9.96 -2.32 -5.58
C TRP A 10 -10.24 -3.82 -5.67
N LYS A 11 -10.36 -4.34 -6.89
CA LYS A 11 -10.60 -5.76 -7.18
C LYS A 11 -9.31 -6.51 -7.44
N CYS A 12 -8.27 -5.80 -7.90
CA CYS A 12 -6.96 -6.35 -8.16
C CYS A 12 -5.85 -5.30 -7.98
N SER A 13 -4.60 -5.75 -7.99
CA SER A 13 -3.42 -4.88 -7.90
C SER A 13 -3.34 -3.86 -9.03
N GLN A 14 -3.86 -4.15 -10.22
CA GLN A 14 -3.92 -3.19 -11.33
C GLN A 14 -4.74 -1.94 -10.97
N ASP A 15 -5.84 -2.08 -10.25
CA ASP A 15 -6.71 -0.95 -9.88
C ASP A 15 -5.95 0.03 -9.00
N ILE A 16 -5.15 -0.51 -8.08
CA ILE A 16 -4.27 0.28 -7.21
C ILE A 16 -3.15 0.90 -8.03
N LYS A 17 -2.54 0.17 -8.95
CA LYS A 17 -1.44 0.68 -9.78
C LYS A 17 -1.87 1.82 -10.71
N GLN A 18 -3.09 1.78 -11.24
CA GLN A 18 -3.63 2.88 -12.05
C GLN A 18 -3.79 4.15 -11.21
N ARG A 19 -4.24 4.02 -9.96
CA ARG A 19 -4.47 5.17 -9.07
C ARG A 19 -3.19 5.68 -8.40
N TYR A 20 -2.32 4.77 -8.02
CA TYR A 20 -1.05 5.01 -7.32
C TYR A 20 0.09 4.39 -8.13
N ALA A 21 0.45 5.04 -9.24
CA ALA A 21 1.48 4.54 -10.15
C ALA A 21 2.85 4.33 -9.49
N SER A 22 3.12 5.07 -8.40
CA SER A 22 4.34 4.93 -7.60
C SER A 22 4.27 3.84 -6.53
N ALA A 23 3.13 3.16 -6.36
CA ALA A 23 3.02 2.09 -5.37
C ALA A 23 3.84 0.86 -5.81
N SER A 24 4.52 0.25 -4.85
CA SER A 24 5.25 -1.01 -5.07
C SER A 24 4.40 -2.19 -4.64
N PHE A 25 4.42 -3.24 -5.44
CA PHE A 25 3.69 -4.49 -5.19
C PHE A 25 4.69 -5.59 -4.86
N LEU A 26 4.53 -6.20 -3.71
CA LEU A 26 5.33 -7.33 -3.23
C LEU A 26 4.51 -8.61 -3.26
N ALA A 27 5.14 -9.74 -2.92
CA ALA A 27 4.44 -11.01 -2.75
C ALA A 27 3.38 -10.94 -1.62
N ASP A 28 2.52 -11.95 -1.54
CA ASP A 28 1.50 -12.08 -0.47
C ASP A 28 0.53 -10.89 -0.39
N ASN A 29 0.22 -10.27 -1.54
CA ASN A 29 -0.66 -9.10 -1.66
C ASN A 29 -0.25 -7.92 -0.76
N ILE A 30 1.05 -7.76 -0.54
CA ILE A 30 1.60 -6.61 0.17
C ILE A 30 1.80 -5.47 -0.83
N VAL A 31 1.23 -4.31 -0.51
CA VAL A 31 1.35 -3.09 -1.29
C VAL A 31 2.02 -2.02 -0.43
N VAL A 32 3.00 -1.35 -1.02
CA VAL A 32 3.75 -0.27 -0.39
C VAL A 32 3.39 1.04 -1.08
N PHE A 33 2.74 1.93 -0.35
CA PHE A 33 2.37 3.25 -0.84
C PHE A 33 3.43 4.29 -0.48
N ASN A 34 3.84 5.08 -1.47
CA ASN A 34 4.74 6.21 -1.27
C ASN A 34 3.91 7.45 -0.96
N ILE A 35 4.18 8.12 0.17
CA ILE A 35 3.39 9.28 0.60
C ILE A 35 4.32 10.44 0.95
N LYS A 36 3.81 11.68 0.82
CA LYS A 36 4.53 12.93 1.08
C LYS A 36 5.86 13.00 0.33
N GLY A 37 5.81 13.16 -1.00
CA GLY A 37 7.03 13.38 -1.79
C GLY A 37 8.05 12.24 -1.74
N ASN A 38 7.61 11.00 -1.46
CA ASN A 38 8.44 9.80 -1.34
C ASN A 38 9.18 9.63 0.01
N ASP A 39 8.91 10.49 1.00
CA ASP A 39 9.58 10.45 2.30
C ASP A 39 9.11 9.28 3.20
N TYR A 40 7.87 8.84 3.02
CA TYR A 40 7.25 7.81 3.84
C TYR A 40 6.71 6.65 3.00
N ARG A 41 6.57 5.51 3.67
CA ARG A 41 6.04 4.25 3.14
C ARG A 41 4.94 3.74 4.07
N ILE A 42 3.78 3.46 3.49
CA ILE A 42 2.74 2.68 4.15
C ILE A 42 2.80 1.27 3.57
N VAL A 43 3.07 0.28 4.40
CA VAL A 43 3.00 -1.13 4.03
C VAL A 43 1.63 -1.65 4.44
N ALA A 44 0.83 -2.03 3.46
CA ALA A 44 -0.49 -2.61 3.68
C ALA A 44 -0.56 -4.00 3.04
N LYS A 45 -1.27 -4.92 3.70
CA LYS A 45 -1.68 -6.19 3.09
C LYS A 45 -3.13 -6.07 2.64
N ILE A 46 -3.40 -6.42 1.40
CA ILE A 46 -4.72 -6.29 0.79
C ILE A 46 -5.30 -7.68 0.56
N ASN A 47 -6.49 -7.90 1.08
CA ASN A 47 -7.29 -9.07 0.79
C ASN A 47 -8.40 -8.67 -0.19
N TYR A 48 -8.17 -8.90 -1.48
CA TYR A 48 -9.13 -8.54 -2.53
C TYR A 48 -10.47 -9.28 -2.40
N PRO A 49 -10.51 -10.61 -2.11
CA PRO A 49 -11.78 -11.32 -1.88
C PRO A 49 -12.63 -10.71 -0.76
N SER A 50 -12.02 -10.37 0.38
CA SER A 50 -12.74 -9.77 1.51
C SER A 50 -12.79 -8.24 1.46
N LYS A 51 -12.24 -7.62 0.40
CA LYS A 51 -12.06 -6.18 0.23
C LYS A 51 -11.50 -5.47 1.46
N SER A 52 -10.58 -6.13 2.17
CA SER A 52 -10.02 -5.63 3.43
C SER A 52 -8.58 -5.15 3.23
N VAL A 53 -8.25 -4.01 3.82
CA VAL A 53 -6.90 -3.44 3.82
C VAL A 53 -6.36 -3.44 5.24
N LEU A 54 -5.28 -4.18 5.48
CA LEU A 54 -4.60 -4.20 6.77
C LEU A 54 -3.31 -3.38 6.68
N ILE A 55 -3.25 -2.25 7.36
CA ILE A 55 -2.03 -1.46 7.48
C ILE A 55 -1.09 -2.19 8.45
N LYS A 56 0.04 -2.70 7.94
CA LYS A 56 1.04 -3.40 8.76
C LYS A 56 1.97 -2.40 9.44
N ARG A 57 2.51 -1.44 8.68
CA ARG A 57 3.52 -0.48 9.15
C ARG A 57 3.47 0.83 8.38
N ILE A 58 3.85 1.91 9.04
CA ILE A 58 4.05 3.24 8.46
C ILE A 58 5.39 3.76 8.96
N GLY A 59 6.22 4.29 8.06
CA GLY A 59 7.56 4.76 8.42
C GLY A 59 8.23 5.54 7.30
N THR A 60 9.37 6.14 7.61
CA THR A 60 10.22 6.84 6.65
C THR A 60 10.87 5.87 5.67
N HIS A 61 11.39 6.40 4.55
CA HIS A 61 12.15 5.59 3.60
C HIS A 61 13.34 4.87 4.25
N SER A 62 14.03 5.54 5.19
CA SER A 62 15.16 4.96 5.93
C SER A 62 14.74 3.81 6.86
N GLU A 63 13.56 3.89 7.47
CA GLU A 63 13.01 2.79 8.28
C GLU A 63 12.55 1.63 7.40
N TYR A 64 11.86 1.94 6.30
CA TYR A 64 11.44 0.96 5.30
C TYR A 64 12.63 0.14 4.78
N SER A 65 13.76 0.79 4.48
CA SER A 65 14.96 0.10 3.99
C SER A 65 15.53 -0.93 4.99
N LYS A 66 15.15 -0.85 6.27
CA LYS A 66 15.56 -1.81 7.32
C LYS A 66 14.52 -2.90 7.56
N TRP A 67 13.31 -2.76 7.03
CA TRP A 67 12.28 -3.78 7.16
C TRP A 67 12.58 -4.95 6.22
N ARG A 68 12.60 -6.17 6.77
CA ARG A 68 12.47 -7.38 5.96
C ARG A 68 10.99 -7.57 5.63
N LEU A 69 10.63 -7.27 4.38
CA LEU A 69 9.29 -7.43 3.82
C LEU A 69 9.25 -8.59 2.84
#